data_AF-A0A6A3A1U5-F1
#
_entry.id   AF-A0A6A3A1U5-F1
#
_cell.length_a   1.000
_cell.length_b   1.000
_cell.length_c   1.000
_cell.angle_alpha   90.00
_cell.angle_beta   90.00
_cell.angle_gamma   90.00
#
_symmetry.space_group_name_H-M   'P 1'
#
loop_
_entity.id
_entity.type
_entity.pdbx_description
1 polymer ?
#
loop_
_entity_poly.entity_id
_entity_poly.type
_entity_poly.pdbx_seq_one_letter_code
_entity_poly.pdbx_strand_id
1 'polypeptide(L)'
;MKALNFVLQFLLFLLLFSLQKALANGVTPVEARQLRDEVREMFYHAFDGYMEHAFPLDELRPLSCGGEDTLGGYALTLIDSLDTLALLGDRERFTSSVEWIGKNLRFDINKTVSIFETSIRVLGGLLSAHLIASDYATVISILSTSIYL
;
A
#
# COMPACT_ATOMS: atom_id res chain seq x y z
N MET A 1 35.95 44.73 30.80
CA MET A 1 34.91 44.67 29.74
C MET A 1 35.29 43.81 28.54
N LYS A 2 36.48 43.96 27.91
CA LYS A 2 36.85 43.19 26.70
C LYS A 2 36.89 41.66 26.87
N ALA A 3 37.41 41.16 28.00
CA ALA A 3 37.48 39.72 28.28
C ALA A 3 36.10 39.07 28.47
N LEU A 4 35.14 39.79 29.05
CA LEU A 4 33.77 39.30 29.25
C LEU A 4 33.04 39.10 27.92
N ASN A 5 33.22 40.02 26.97
CA ASN A 5 32.64 39.90 25.63
C ASN A 5 33.22 38.71 24.85
N PHE A 6 34.53 38.42 25.02
CA PHE A 6 35.18 37.29 24.37
C PHE A 6 34.65 35.95 24.89
N VAL A 7 34.48 35.83 26.21
CA VAL A 7 33.89 34.63 26.84
C VAL A 7 32.43 34.44 26.39
N LEU A 8 31.66 35.52 26.31
CA LEU A 8 30.26 35.45 25.87
C LEU A 8 30.15 35.01 24.40
N GLN A 9 30.99 35.53 23.50
CA GLN A 9 31.04 35.10 22.09
C GLN A 9 31.45 33.65 21.94
N PHE A 10 32.42 33.19 22.75
CA PHE A 10 32.85 31.79 22.73
C PHE A 10 31.74 30.84 23.21
N LEU A 11 31.02 31.20 24.27
CA LEU A 11 29.87 30.44 24.75
C LEU A 11 28.73 30.43 23.73
N LEU A 12 28.46 31.55 23.06
CA LEU A 12 27.44 31.63 22.00
C LEU A 12 27.82 30.73 20.81
N PHE A 13 29.09 30.71 20.43
CA PHE A 13 29.61 29.86 19.37
C PHE A 13 29.50 28.37 19.72
N LEU A 14 29.84 27.99 20.96
CA LEU A 14 29.66 26.62 21.45
C LEU A 14 28.19 26.20 21.47
N LEU A 15 27.29 27.13 21.81
CA LEU A 15 25.85 26.88 21.87
C LEU A 15 25.23 26.78 20.47
N LEU A 16 25.72 27.56 19.49
CA LEU A 16 25.34 27.43 18.08
C LEU A 16 25.86 26.13 17.46
N PHE A 17 27.09 25.74 17.78
CA PHE A 17 27.70 24.50 17.30
C PHE A 17 27.02 23.25 17.89
N SER A 18 26.58 23.30 19.15
CA SER A 18 25.79 22.23 19.75
C SER A 18 24.35 22.18 19.22
N LEU A 19 23.73 23.34 18.92
CA LEU A 19 22.42 23.38 18.26
C LEU A 19 22.43 22.73 16.87
N GLN A 20 23.51 22.94 16.10
CA GLN A 20 23.69 22.32 14.80
C GLN A 20 23.72 20.78 14.88
N LYS A 21 24.30 20.22 15.95
CA LYS A 21 24.34 18.78 16.18
C LYS A 21 23.03 18.21 16.74
N ALA A 22 22.19 19.05 17.32
CA ALA A 22 20.91 18.66 17.92
C ALA A 22 19.74 18.68 16.93
N LEU A 23 19.90 19.31 15.76
CA LEU A 23 18.95 19.20 14.66
C LEU A 23 19.15 17.84 13.98
N ALA A 24 18.31 16.87 14.31
CA ALA A 24 18.25 15.61 13.58
C ALA A 24 18.02 15.90 12.09
N ASN A 25 18.84 15.30 11.22
CA ASN A 25 18.62 15.38 9.78
C ASN A 25 17.32 14.63 9.46
N GLY A 26 16.29 15.37 9.05
CA GLY A 26 15.06 14.78 8.53
C GLY A 26 15.28 14.17 7.14
N VAL A 27 14.35 13.30 6.73
CA VAL A 27 14.36 12.69 5.39
C VAL A 27 14.34 13.80 4.33
N THR A 28 15.33 13.79 3.44
CA THR A 28 15.38 14.79 2.37
C THR A 28 14.33 14.49 1.29
N PRO A 29 13.89 15.47 0.49
CA PRO A 29 12.99 15.18 -0.63
C PRO A 29 13.54 14.18 -1.65
N VAL A 30 14.87 14.08 -1.80
CA VAL A 30 15.50 13.10 -2.70
C VAL A 30 15.39 11.70 -2.10
N GLU A 31 15.76 11.56 -0.84
CA GLU A 31 15.67 10.32 -0.08
C GLU A 31 14.22 9.81 0.01
N ALA A 32 13.26 10.69 0.26
CA ALA A 32 11.83 10.35 0.26
C ALA A 32 11.37 9.77 -1.08
N ARG A 33 11.90 10.28 -2.21
CA ARG A 33 11.58 9.72 -3.53
C ARG A 33 12.21 8.34 -3.71
N GLN A 34 13.46 8.16 -3.30
CA GLN A 34 14.15 6.86 -3.38
C GLN A 34 13.43 5.80 -2.54
N LEU A 35 13.05 6.12 -1.30
CA LEU A 35 12.28 5.23 -0.44
C LEU A 35 10.91 4.90 -1.02
N ARG A 36 10.23 5.88 -1.62
CA ARG A 36 8.93 5.67 -2.28
C ARG A 36 9.05 4.74 -3.49
N ASP A 37 10.14 4.84 -4.24
CA ASP A 37 10.41 3.95 -5.36
C ASP A 37 10.80 2.54 -4.87
N GLU A 38 11.55 2.42 -3.76
CA GLU A 38 11.86 1.14 -3.11
C GLU A 38 10.59 0.44 -2.59
N VAL A 39 9.66 1.18 -1.98
CA VAL A 39 8.35 0.65 -1.56
C VAL A 39 7.54 0.13 -2.75
N ARG A 40 7.58 0.82 -3.90
CA ARG A 40 6.94 0.37 -5.14
C ARG A 40 7.51 -0.98 -5.59
N GLU A 41 8.83 -1.15 -5.59
CA GLU A 41 9.47 -2.42 -5.95
C GLU A 41 9.13 -3.55 -4.96
N MET A 42 9.11 -3.24 -3.66
CA MET A 42 8.71 -4.22 -2.63
C MET A 42 7.25 -4.67 -2.79
N PHE A 43 6.35 -3.75 -3.13
CA PHE A 43 4.96 -4.10 -3.41
C PHE A 43 4.86 -5.10 -4.56
N TYR A 44 5.52 -4.84 -5.69
CA TYR A 44 5.44 -5.74 -6.84
C TYR A 44 6.14 -7.08 -6.58
N HIS A 45 7.24 -7.09 -5.82
CA HIS A 45 7.85 -8.34 -5.37
C HIS A 45 6.84 -9.21 -4.59
N ALA A 46 6.11 -8.60 -3.64
CA ALA A 46 5.12 -9.32 -2.83
C ALA A 46 3.87 -9.71 -3.65
N PHE A 47 3.34 -8.78 -4.45
CA PHE A 47 2.15 -9.00 -5.27
C PHE A 47 2.40 -10.08 -6.32
N ASP A 48 3.52 -10.04 -7.03
CA ASP A 48 3.85 -11.04 -8.04
C ASP A 48 4.08 -12.42 -7.40
N GLY A 49 4.72 -12.46 -6.23
CA GLY A 49 4.84 -13.69 -5.45
C GLY A 49 3.49 -14.27 -5.00
N TYR A 50 2.52 -13.42 -4.64
CA TYR A 50 1.16 -13.86 -4.33
C TYR A 50 0.47 -14.43 -5.59
N MET A 51 0.55 -13.70 -6.71
CA MET A 51 -0.06 -14.12 -7.98
C MET A 51 0.53 -15.44 -8.49
N GLU A 52 1.82 -15.70 -8.26
CA GLU A 52 2.49 -16.93 -8.68
C GLU A 52 2.21 -18.13 -7.77
N HIS A 53 2.20 -17.93 -6.45
CA HIS A 53 2.27 -19.05 -5.50
C HIS A 53 1.01 -19.29 -4.66
N ALA A 54 0.10 -18.31 -4.57
CA ALA A 54 -1.03 -18.39 -3.67
C ALA A 54 -2.37 -18.07 -4.32
N PHE A 55 -2.40 -17.28 -5.38
CA PHE A 55 -3.65 -16.96 -6.08
C PHE A 55 -4.36 -18.25 -6.59
N PRO A 56 -5.68 -18.41 -6.34
CA PRO A 56 -6.64 -17.45 -5.80
C PRO A 56 -6.96 -17.59 -4.30
N LEU A 57 -6.10 -18.25 -3.52
CA LEU A 57 -6.27 -18.37 -2.07
C LEU A 57 -6.18 -16.99 -1.40
N ASP A 58 -6.63 -16.91 -0.15
CA ASP A 58 -6.70 -15.63 0.57
C ASP A 58 -5.32 -15.00 0.79
N GLU A 59 -4.32 -15.77 1.22
CA GLU A 59 -3.02 -15.27 1.64
C GLU A 59 -1.85 -16.15 1.17
N LEU A 60 -0.70 -15.51 0.92
CA LEU A 60 0.57 -16.16 0.61
C LEU A 60 1.30 -16.57 1.89
N ARG A 61 1.83 -17.79 1.91
CA ARG A 61 2.85 -18.28 2.86
C ARG A 61 4.23 -18.20 2.19
N PRO A 62 4.96 -17.08 2.32
CA PRO A 62 6.11 -16.76 1.46
C PRO A 62 7.30 -17.69 1.67
N LEU A 63 7.48 -18.24 2.88
CA LEU A 63 8.60 -19.14 3.17
C LEU A 63 8.43 -20.53 2.54
N SER A 64 7.19 -20.96 2.31
CA SER A 64 6.88 -22.26 1.74
C SER A 64 6.37 -22.21 0.30
N CYS A 65 6.24 -21.01 -0.29
CA CYS A 65 5.62 -20.79 -1.60
C CYS A 65 4.26 -21.50 -1.75
N GLY A 66 3.44 -21.47 -0.71
CA GLY A 66 2.08 -22.01 -0.73
C GLY A 66 1.07 -20.91 -0.38
N GLY A 67 -0.22 -21.16 -0.59
CA GLY A 67 -1.28 -20.26 -0.11
C GLY A 67 -2.15 -20.89 0.97
N GLU A 68 -2.99 -20.07 1.59
CA GLU A 68 -3.96 -20.48 2.59
C GLU A 68 -5.25 -19.64 2.49
N ASP A 69 -6.40 -20.29 2.68
CA ASP A 69 -7.69 -19.62 2.90
C ASP A 69 -7.84 -19.28 4.39
N THR A 70 -7.50 -18.05 4.78
CA THR A 70 -7.59 -17.60 6.17
C THR A 70 -8.95 -17.00 6.54
N LEU A 71 -9.77 -16.64 5.54
CA LEU A 71 -11.11 -16.10 5.74
C LEU A 71 -12.15 -16.96 4.99
N GLY A 72 -12.63 -16.49 3.84
CA GLY A 72 -13.66 -17.16 3.07
C GLY A 72 -13.16 -17.91 1.84
N GLY A 73 -11.90 -17.74 1.44
CA GLY A 73 -11.44 -18.08 0.10
C GLY A 73 -11.98 -17.09 -0.93
N TYR A 74 -11.81 -15.79 -0.64
CA TYR A 74 -12.28 -14.66 -1.44
C TYR A 74 -11.20 -14.08 -2.36
N ALA A 75 -10.02 -14.70 -2.44
CA ALA A 75 -8.81 -14.06 -2.96
C ALA A 75 -8.50 -12.76 -2.20
N LEU A 76 -8.52 -12.83 -0.86
CA LEU A 76 -8.43 -11.68 0.05
C LEU A 76 -7.28 -10.72 -0.26
N THR A 77 -6.07 -11.25 -0.49
CA THR A 77 -4.90 -10.42 -0.86
C THR A 77 -5.09 -9.70 -2.19
N LEU A 78 -5.77 -10.30 -3.17
CA LEU A 78 -6.10 -9.63 -4.43
C LEU A 78 -7.02 -8.43 -4.17
N ILE A 79 -8.08 -8.63 -3.38
CA ILE A 79 -9.06 -7.58 -3.05
C ILE A 79 -8.39 -6.41 -2.31
N ASP A 80 -7.59 -6.70 -1.28
CA ASP A 80 -6.88 -5.68 -0.50
C ASP A 80 -5.81 -4.94 -1.32
N SER A 81 -5.32 -5.52 -2.41
CA SER A 81 -4.28 -4.90 -3.26
C SER A 81 -4.86 -3.99 -4.35
N LEU A 82 -6.17 -4.00 -4.59
CA LEU A 82 -6.79 -3.25 -5.71
C LEU A 82 -6.52 -1.75 -5.63
N ASP A 83 -6.79 -1.13 -4.49
CA ASP A 83 -6.60 0.30 -4.34
C ASP A 83 -5.12 0.71 -4.42
N THR A 84 -4.22 -0.16 -3.95
CA THR A 84 -2.77 0.03 -4.02
C THR A 84 -2.27 -0.05 -5.46
N LEU A 85 -2.75 -1.03 -6.25
CA LEU A 85 -2.46 -1.10 -7.70
C LEU A 85 -2.86 0.20 -8.40
N ALA A 86 -4.06 0.71 -8.07
CA ALA A 86 -4.53 1.98 -8.60
C ALA A 86 -3.67 3.18 -8.15
N LEU A 87 -3.29 3.23 -6.87
CA LEU A 87 -2.43 4.27 -6.30
C LEU A 87 -1.04 4.30 -6.94
N LEU A 88 -0.50 3.13 -7.30
CA LEU A 88 0.77 2.99 -8.00
C LEU A 88 0.69 3.26 -9.51
N GLY A 89 -0.52 3.50 -10.03
CA GLY A 89 -0.76 3.79 -11.44
C GLY A 89 -0.80 2.55 -12.34
N ASP A 90 -0.88 1.34 -11.77
CA ASP A 90 -0.88 0.09 -12.53
C ASP A 90 -2.28 -0.27 -13.03
N ARG A 91 -2.66 0.41 -14.11
CA ARG A 91 -3.98 0.25 -14.72
C ARG A 91 -4.21 -1.16 -15.26
N GLU A 92 -3.18 -1.80 -15.79
CA GLU A 92 -3.31 -3.12 -16.42
C GLU A 92 -3.65 -4.17 -15.37
N ARG A 93 -2.82 -4.30 -14.33
CA ARG A 93 -3.06 -5.26 -13.24
C ARG A 93 -4.32 -4.95 -12.45
N PHE A 94 -4.63 -3.67 -12.22
CA PHE A 94 -5.90 -3.28 -11.59
C PHE A 94 -7.10 -3.76 -12.40
N THR A 95 -7.13 -3.47 -13.71
CA THR A 95 -8.24 -3.85 -14.59
C THR A 95 -8.42 -5.36 -14.65
N SER A 96 -7.33 -6.11 -14.85
CA SER A 96 -7.39 -7.57 -14.89
C SER A 96 -7.88 -8.19 -13.57
N SER A 97 -7.49 -7.59 -12.45
CA SER A 97 -7.90 -8.03 -11.11
C SER A 97 -9.39 -7.80 -10.88
N VAL A 98 -9.90 -6.61 -11.21
CA VAL A 98 -11.34 -6.28 -11.12
C VAL A 98 -12.17 -7.20 -12.01
N GLU A 99 -11.73 -7.43 -13.25
CA GLU A 99 -12.42 -8.35 -14.16
C GLU A 99 -12.44 -9.80 -13.65
N TRP A 100 -11.33 -10.27 -13.07
CA TRP A 100 -11.28 -11.60 -12.49
C TRP A 100 -12.23 -11.70 -11.28
N ILE A 101 -12.25 -10.69 -10.41
CA ILE A 101 -13.14 -10.64 -9.25
C ILE A 101 -14.60 -10.70 -9.67
N GLY A 102 -15.03 -9.84 -10.60
CA GLY A 102 -16.43 -9.84 -11.07
C GLY A 102 -16.87 -11.17 -11.69
N LYS A 103 -15.94 -11.91 -12.32
CA LYS A 103 -16.23 -13.22 -12.92
C LYS A 103 -16.23 -14.35 -11.89
N ASN A 104 -15.33 -14.33 -10.90
CA ASN A 104 -14.99 -15.51 -10.10
C ASN A 104 -15.39 -15.41 -8.62
N LEU A 105 -15.47 -14.21 -8.04
CA LEU A 105 -15.78 -14.05 -6.62
C LEU A 105 -17.23 -14.47 -6.32
N ARG A 106 -17.42 -15.28 -5.28
CA ARG A 106 -18.73 -15.71 -4.79
C ARG A 106 -18.77 -15.58 -3.27
N PHE A 107 -19.90 -15.13 -2.74
CA PHE A 107 -20.13 -14.99 -1.30
C PHE A 107 -21.03 -16.06 -0.71
N ASP A 108 -21.76 -16.80 -1.55
CA ASP A 108 -22.58 -17.93 -1.14
C ASP A 108 -21.70 -19.18 -0.94
N ILE A 109 -20.96 -19.17 0.17
CA ILE A 109 -20.02 -20.23 0.56
C ILE A 109 -20.40 -20.70 1.95
N ASN A 110 -20.50 -22.02 2.16
CA ASN A 110 -20.76 -22.61 3.46
C ASN A 110 -19.50 -22.61 4.35
N LYS A 111 -19.02 -21.40 4.71
CA LYS A 111 -17.90 -21.16 5.62
C LYS A 111 -18.31 -20.12 6.66
N THR A 112 -17.90 -20.32 7.92
CA THR A 112 -18.05 -19.30 8.96
C THR A 112 -16.93 -18.29 8.85
N VAL A 113 -17.27 -17.02 8.68
CA VAL A 113 -16.29 -15.93 8.57
C VAL A 113 -16.49 -14.86 9.64
N SER A 114 -15.43 -14.11 9.94
CA SER A 114 -15.53 -12.93 10.80
C SER A 114 -16.23 -11.80 10.04
N ILE A 115 -17.35 -11.31 10.60
CA ILE A 115 -18.08 -10.15 10.04
C ILE A 115 -17.19 -8.91 10.06
N PHE A 116 -16.38 -8.73 11.12
CA PHE A 116 -15.49 -7.58 11.25
C PHE A 116 -14.45 -7.57 10.11
N GLU A 117 -13.71 -8.66 9.93
CA GLU A 117 -12.67 -8.77 8.89
C GLU A 117 -13.27 -8.68 7.49
N THR A 118 -14.40 -9.35 7.27
CA THR A 118 -15.11 -9.29 5.98
C THR A 118 -15.55 -7.86 5.65
N SER A 119 -15.95 -7.07 6.66
CA SER A 119 -16.38 -5.69 6.45
C SER A 119 -15.21 -4.78 6.09
N ILE A 120 -14.10 -4.85 6.82
CA ILE A 120 -12.98 -3.91 6.62
C ILE A 120 -12.09 -4.29 5.42
N ARG A 121 -11.90 -5.59 5.15
CA ARG A 121 -11.04 -6.06 4.05
C ARG A 121 -11.84 -6.20 2.76
N VAL A 122 -12.86 -7.05 2.77
CA VAL A 122 -13.59 -7.40 1.54
C VAL A 122 -14.53 -6.30 1.08
N LEU A 123 -15.48 -5.89 1.94
CA LEU A 123 -16.42 -4.83 1.57
C LEU A 123 -15.68 -3.49 1.37
N GLY A 124 -14.76 -3.15 2.26
CA GLY A 124 -13.92 -1.96 2.14
C GLY A 124 -13.10 -1.91 0.85
N GLY A 125 -12.36 -2.98 0.54
CA GLY A 125 -11.54 -3.08 -0.66
C GLY A 125 -12.34 -3.02 -1.96
N LEU A 126 -13.48 -3.73 -2.03
CA LEU A 126 -14.37 -3.69 -3.20
C LEU A 126 -15.01 -2.31 -3.40
N LEU A 127 -15.42 -1.63 -2.33
CA LEU A 127 -15.95 -0.27 -2.42
C LEU A 127 -14.88 0.73 -2.86
N SER A 128 -13.66 0.63 -2.31
CA SER A 128 -12.52 1.47 -2.71
C SER A 128 -12.22 1.29 -4.21
N ALA A 129 -12.10 0.04 -4.67
CA ALA A 129 -11.89 -0.28 -6.07
C ALA A 129 -13.02 0.23 -6.98
N HIS A 130 -14.28 0.08 -6.55
CA HIS A 130 -15.44 0.57 -7.30
C HIS A 130 -15.41 2.09 -7.46
N LEU A 131 -15.12 2.84 -6.38
CA LEU A 131 -15.02 4.30 -6.43
C LEU A 131 -13.89 4.77 -7.34
N ILE A 132 -12.73 4.12 -7.27
CA ILE A 132 -11.57 4.42 -8.13
C ILE A 132 -11.91 4.13 -9.60
N ALA A 133 -12.47 2.95 -9.90
CA ALA A 133 -12.78 2.56 -11.28
C ALA A 133 -13.85 3.44 -11.93
N SER A 134 -14.80 3.95 -11.12
CA SER A 134 -15.93 4.75 -11.57
C SER A 134 -15.64 6.26 -11.66
N ASP A 135 -14.55 6.73 -11.05
CA ASP A 135 -14.19 8.14 -11.04
C ASP A 135 -13.41 8.52 -12.31
N TYR A 136 -14.06 9.28 -13.19
CA TYR A 136 -13.47 9.84 -14.43
C TYR A 136 -12.29 10.79 -14.18
N ALA A 137 -12.15 11.33 -12.96
CA ALA A 137 -11.02 12.18 -12.60
C ALA A 137 -9.75 11.38 -12.26
N THR A 138 -9.85 10.06 -12.05
CA THR A 138 -8.68 9.23 -11.75
C THR A 138 -7.97 8.78 -13.03
N VAL A 139 -6.64 8.62 -12.93
CA VAL A 139 -5.80 8.11 -14.03
C VAL A 139 -6.16 6.65 -14.40
N ILE A 140 -6.87 5.95 -13.51
CA ILE A 140 -7.31 4.55 -13.62
C ILE A 140 -8.80 4.47 -14.05
N SER A 141 -9.33 5.42 -14.81
CA SER A 141 -10.72 5.28 -15.28
C SER A 141 -10.86 4.06 -16.21
N ILE A 142 -11.77 3.13 -15.88
CA ILE A 142 -12.12 1.99 -16.74
C ILE A 142 -13.41 2.35 -17.47
N LEU A 143 -13.52 2.00 -18.76
CA LEU A 143 -14.75 2.24 -19.52
C LEU A 143 -15.91 1.43 -18.91
N SER A 144 -17.05 2.09 -18.72
CA SER A 144 -18.22 1.68 -17.92
C SER A 144 -18.77 0.26 -18.14
N THR A 145 -18.36 -0.46 -19.19
CA THR A 145 -18.83 -1.82 -19.48
C THR A 145 -18.18 -2.91 -18.62
N SER A 146 -17.05 -2.65 -17.94
CA SER A 146 -16.40 -3.61 -17.01
C SER A 146 -16.67 -3.32 -15.53
N ILE A 147 -17.52 -2.33 -15.19
CA ILE A 147 -17.70 -1.84 -13.80
C ILE A 147 -18.78 -2.62 -13.01
N TYR A 148 -19.44 -3.59 -13.64
CA TYR A 148 -20.39 -4.46 -12.92
C TYR A 148 -19.62 -5.55 -12.16
N LEU A 149 -19.07 -5.18 -11.00
CA LEU A 149 -18.69 -6.08 -9.91
C LEU A 149 -19.94 -6.71 -9.27
#